data_AF-A0A937BI95-F1
#
_entry.id   AF-A0A937BI95-F1
#
_cell.length_a   1.000
_cell.length_b   1.000
_cell.length_c   1.000
_cell.angle_alpha   90.00
_cell.angle_beta   90.00
_cell.angle_gamma   90.00
#
_symmetry.space_group_name_H-M   'P 1'
#
loop_
_entity.id
_entity.type
_entity.pdbx_description
1 polymer ?
#
loop_
_entity_poly.entity_id
_entity_poly.type
_entity_poly.pdbx_seq_one_letter_code
_entity_poly.pdbx_strand_id
1 'polypeptide(L)' 'MQGVQSKDIRESFSKRAMMNNINVVTANDIEIVKDARGLSLSISYQVKIPLIGNASLLLKFNPSSFKNSR' A
#
# COMPACT_ATOMS: atom_id res chain seq x y z
N MET A 1 6.00 -22.16 -1.68
CA MET A 1 4.68 -21.70 -1.20
C MET A 1 4.59 -20.19 -0.90
N GLN A 2 5.55 -19.35 -1.32
CA GLN A 2 5.52 -17.90 -1.03
C GLN A 2 4.53 -17.08 -1.90
N GLY A 3 4.09 -17.61 -3.05
CA GLY A 3 3.17 -16.91 -3.96
C GLY A 3 1.70 -16.90 -3.54
N VAL A 4 1.27 -17.83 -2.67
CA VAL A 4 -0.13 -17.90 -2.21
C VAL A 4 -0.41 -16.80 -1.19
N GLN A 5 0.48 -16.63 -0.21
CA GLN A 5 0.31 -15.62 0.84
C GLN A 5 0.36 -14.18 0.32
N SER A 6 1.20 -13.89 -0.67
CA SER A 6 1.25 -12.56 -1.31
C SER A 6 0.00 -12.27 -2.14
N LYS A 7 -0.55 -13.28 -2.82
CA LYS A 7 -1.83 -13.16 -3.53
C LYS A 7 -2.98 -12.86 -2.57
N ASP A 8 -3.07 -13.58 -1.45
CA ASP A 8 -4.13 -13.38 -0.45
C ASP A 8 -4.08 -11.98 0.19
N ILE A 9 -2.86 -11.49 0.48
CA ILE A 9 -2.64 -10.11 0.99
C ILE A 9 -3.14 -9.08 -0.04
N ARG A 10 -2.76 -9.26 -1.31
CA ARG A 10 -3.16 -8.34 -2.38
C ARG A 10 -4.67 -8.34 -2.58
N GLU A 11 -5.30 -9.50 -2.59
CA GLU A 11 -6.76 -9.61 -2.73
C GLU A 11 -7.50 -8.98 -1.54
N SER A 12 -7.01 -9.21 -0.32
CA SER A 12 -7.55 -8.61 0.89
C SER A 12 -7.45 -7.09 0.88
N PHE A 13 -6.34 -6.56 0.39
CA PHE A 13 -6.17 -5.11 0.19
C PHE A 13 -7.13 -4.59 -0.87
N SER A 14 -7.22 -5.21 -2.05
CA SER A 14 -8.12 -4.77 -3.13
C SER A 14 -9.57 -4.68 -2.65
N LYS A 15 -10.06 -5.67 -1.90
CA LYS A 15 -11.41 -5.64 -1.31
C LYS A 15 -11.60 -4.44 -0.38
N ARG A 16 -10.62 -4.15 0.49
CA ARG A 16 -10.68 -3.00 1.40
C ARG A 16 -10.56 -1.68 0.67
N ALA A 17 -9.70 -1.57 -0.33
CA ALA A 17 -9.53 -0.39 -1.14
C ALA A 17 -10.84 -0.04 -1.87
N MET A 18 -11.52 -1.04 -2.45
CA MET A 18 -12.84 -0.86 -3.06
C MET A 18 -13.89 -0.35 -2.07
N MET A 19 -14.00 -0.95 -0.88
CA MET A 19 -14.97 -0.51 0.14
C MET A 19 -14.71 0.92 0.63
N ASN A 20 -13.43 1.33 0.69
CA ASN A 20 -13.03 2.66 1.18
C ASN A 20 -12.79 3.68 0.05
N ASN A 21 -13.15 3.36 -1.20
CA ASN A 21 -12.91 4.20 -2.38
C ASN A 21 -11.45 4.69 -2.54
N ILE A 22 -10.49 3.84 -2.20
CA ILE A 22 -9.06 4.15 -2.36
C ILE A 22 -8.67 3.88 -3.81
N ASN A 23 -8.47 4.97 -4.58
CA ASN A 23 -8.16 4.91 -6.02
C ASN A 23 -6.73 5.37 -6.35
N VAL A 24 -5.99 5.87 -5.36
CA VAL A 24 -4.64 6.45 -5.54
C VAL A 24 -3.53 5.41 -5.50
N VAL A 25 -3.84 4.19 -5.04
CA VAL A 25 -2.93 3.05 -4.95
C VAL A 25 -3.67 1.75 -5.21
N THR A 26 -2.96 0.75 -5.70
CA THR A 26 -3.46 -0.59 -5.99
C THR A 26 -2.74 -1.63 -5.14
N ALA A 27 -3.25 -2.87 -5.13
CA ALA A 27 -2.60 -3.96 -4.42
C ALA A 27 -1.20 -4.31 -4.97
N ASN A 28 -0.89 -3.92 -6.20
CA ASN A 28 0.43 -4.15 -6.80
C ASN A 28 1.49 -3.20 -6.25
N ASP A 29 1.07 -2.05 -5.70
CA ASP A 29 1.97 -1.06 -5.09
C ASP A 29 2.40 -1.45 -3.67
N ILE A 30 1.87 -2.57 -3.16
CA ILE A 30 2.27 -3.13 -1.86
C ILE A 30 3.58 -3.88 -2.03
N GLU A 31 4.59 -3.37 -1.36
CA GLU A 31 5.84 -4.08 -1.11
C GLU A 31 5.63 -5.04 0.06
N ILE A 32 5.92 -6.32 -0.19
CA ILE A 32 5.73 -7.41 0.77
C ILE A 32 7.09 -8.02 1.05
N VAL A 33 7.61 -7.78 2.26
CA VAL A 33 8.88 -8.33 2.72
C VAL A 33 8.61 -9.34 3.82
N LYS A 34 9.06 -10.58 3.63
CA LYS A 34 8.98 -11.64 4.64
C LYS A 34 10.40 -12.07 5.01
N ASP A 35 10.79 -11.82 6.25
CA ASP A 35 12.09 -12.19 6.80
C ASP A 35 11.95 -13.07 8.05
N ALA A 36 13.06 -13.43 8.69
CA ALA A 36 13.06 -14.23 9.91
C ALA A 36 12.40 -13.54 11.12
N ARG A 37 12.19 -12.22 11.07
CA ARG A 37 11.56 -11.43 12.14
C ARG A 37 10.05 -11.32 11.94
N GLY A 38 9.58 -11.37 10.70
CA GLY A 38 8.16 -11.39 10.42
C GLY A 38 7.77 -10.96 9.01
N LEU A 39 6.55 -10.48 8.88
CA LEU A 39 5.97 -9.98 7.64
C LEU A 39 5.86 -8.45 7.71
N SER A 40 6.52 -7.74 6.81
CA SER A 40 6.41 -6.30 6.63
C SER A 40 5.67 -5.98 5.33
N LEU A 41 4.77 -5.01 5.40
CA LEU A 41 4.01 -4.47 4.28
C LEU A 41 4.23 -2.96 4.24
N SER A 42 4.56 -2.42 3.06
CA SER A 42 4.74 -0.99 2.85
C SER A 42 4.11 -0.55 1.52
N ILE A 43 3.67 0.70 1.45
CA ILE A 43 3.22 1.35 0.22
C ILE A 43 3.82 2.74 0.19
N SER A 44 4.31 3.19 -0.95
CA SER A 44 4.78 4.57 -1.15
C SER A 44 4.03 5.21 -2.30
N TYR A 45 3.34 6.32 -2.06
CA TYR A 45 2.56 6.99 -3.10
C TYR A 45 2.46 8.49 -2.88
N GLN A 46 2.02 9.20 -3.92
CA GLN A 46 1.93 10.65 -3.90
C GLN A 46 0.57 11.09 -4.40
N VAL A 47 -0.01 12.07 -3.74
CA VAL A 47 -1.26 12.71 -4.15
C VAL A 47 -0.93 14.13 -4.59
N LYS A 48 -1.20 14.44 -5.85
CA LYS A 48 -1.02 15.78 -6.42
C LYS A 48 -2.39 16.45 -6.52
N ILE A 49 -2.57 17.54 -5.78
CA ILE A 49 -3.81 18.32 -5.75
C ILE A 49 -3.58 19.63 -6.50
N PRO A 50 -4.27 19.88 -7.63
CA PRO A 50 -4.21 21.18 -8.28
C PRO A 50 -4.85 22.24 -7.38
N LEU A 51 -4.22 23.41 -7.25
CA LEU A 51 -4.75 24.52 -6.46
C LEU A 51 -5.30 25.60 -7.39
N ILE A 52 -4.42 26.47 -7.88
CA ILE A 52 -4.75 27.58 -8.79
C ILE A 52 -3.62 27.78 -9.80
N GLY A 53 -3.96 28.08 -11.07
CA GLY A 53 -2.97 28.32 -12.12
C GLY A 53 -1.95 27.19 -12.24
N ASN A 54 -0.66 27.53 -12.13
CA ASN A 54 0.47 26.60 -12.17
C ASN A 54 0.88 26.05 -10.79
N ALA A 55 0.13 26.32 -9.73
CA ALA A 55 0.41 25.82 -8.39
C ALA A 55 -0.29 24.47 -8.12
N SER A 56 0.43 23.57 -7.45
CA SER A 56 -0.12 22.29 -6.98
C SER A 56 0.47 21.92 -5.63
N LEU A 57 -0.32 21.25 -4.80
CA LEU A 57 0.13 20.64 -3.56
C LEU A 57 0.51 19.18 -3.82
N LEU A 58 1.69 18.77 -3.36
CA LEU A 58 2.16 17.38 -3.46
C LEU A 58 2.26 16.79 -2.05
N LEU A 59 1.43 15.79 -1.78
CA LEU A 59 1.45 15.04 -0.53
C LEU A 59 2.13 13.70 -0.78
N LYS A 60 3.11 13.33 0.06
CA LYS A 60 3.80 12.05 -0.02
C LYS A 60 3.43 11.19 1.18
N PHE A 61 3.06 9.94 0.92
CA PHE A 61 2.63 8.98 1.94
C PHE A 61 3.49 7.72 1.87
N ASN A 62 3.94 7.24 3.03
CA ASN A 62 4.74 6.02 3.15
C ASN A 62 4.24 5.15 4.33
N PRO A 63 2.98 4.67 4.31
CA PRO A 63 2.47 3.78 5.35
C PRO A 63 3.22 2.43 5.38
N SER A 64 3.43 1.91 6.58
CA SER A 64 4.03 0.59 6.81
C SER A 64 3.34 -0.16 7.93
N SER A 65 3.27 -1.48 7.83
CA SER A 65 2.80 -2.37 8.88
C SER A 65 3.76 -3.56 9.04
N PHE A 66 3.96 -4.00 10.29
CA PHE A 66 4.82 -5.14 10.60
C PHE A 66 4.08 -6.11 11.52
N LYS A 67 4.03 -7.39 11.11
CA LYS A 67 3.54 -8.49 11.93
C LYS A 67 4.73 -9.34 12.37
N ASN A 68 4.97 -9.36 13.68
CA ASN A 68 6.00 -10.19 14.31
C ASN A 68 5.60 -11.68 14.25
N SER A 69 6.57 -12.57 14.05
CA SER A 69 6.35 -14.02 13.91
C SER A 69 6.56 -14.82 15.22
N ARG A 70 6.30 -14.21 16.39
CA ARG A 70 6.34 -14.92 17.69
C ARG A 70 5.05 -15.67 17.96
#